data_AF-A0A2V6UTH8-F1
#
_entry.id   AF-A0A2V6UTH8-F1
#
_cell.length_a   1.000
_cell.length_b   1.000
_cell.length_c   1.000
_cell.angle_alpha   90.00
_cell.angle_beta   90.00
_cell.angle_gamma   90.00
#
_symmetry.space_group_name_H-M   'P 1'
#
loop_
_entity.id
_entity.type
_entity.pdbx_description
1 polymer ?
#
loop_
_entity_poly.entity_id
_entity_poly.type
_entity_poly.pdbx_seq_one_letter_code
_entity_poly.pdbx_strand_id
1 'polypeptide(L)'
;MLHYIALVIALAIGLGGCATAATSGTPVAITDVKQLAGHWTGWVFRPQVSGSTVTTIRPDGTFTASTNYSGTTDVYGTISVKDGKARYQTTLQQQGGVSVTPSGTVQLYESGGKRMLSGQSDDGLLKFNASFVE
;
A
#
# COMPACT_ATOMS: atom_id res chain seq x y z
N MET A 1 -41.41 -41.03 29.97
CA MET A 1 -41.93 -39.90 29.17
C MET A 1 -40.92 -38.77 29.29
N LEU A 2 -40.06 -38.52 28.31
CA LEU A 2 -40.33 -37.80 27.05
C LEU A 2 -40.04 -36.26 27.22
N HIS A 3 -38.88 -35.83 26.70
CA HIS A 3 -38.48 -34.47 26.25
C HIS A 3 -37.98 -33.49 27.35
N TYR A 4 -36.88 -32.74 27.21
CA TYR A 4 -36.42 -31.96 26.07
C TYR A 4 -34.90 -31.83 25.95
N ILE A 5 -34.46 -31.97 24.70
CA ILE A 5 -33.13 -31.74 24.15
C ILE A 5 -32.82 -30.22 24.19
N ALA A 6 -31.65 -29.84 24.70
CA ALA A 6 -31.04 -28.55 24.44
C ALA A 6 -29.64 -28.76 23.85
N LEU A 7 -29.62 -29.20 22.60
CA LEU A 7 -28.42 -29.23 21.76
C LEU A 7 -28.10 -27.79 21.37
N VAL A 8 -27.18 -27.14 22.08
CA VAL A 8 -26.67 -25.82 21.71
C VAL A 8 -25.72 -26.01 20.53
N ILE A 9 -26.26 -25.80 19.33
CA ILE A 9 -25.48 -25.70 18.09
C ILE A 9 -24.71 -24.37 18.16
N ALA A 10 -23.43 -24.45 18.51
CA ALA A 10 -22.51 -23.34 18.33
C ALA A 10 -22.16 -23.22 16.84
N LEU A 11 -23.02 -22.49 16.11
CA LEU A 11 -22.77 -22.04 14.75
C LEU A 11 -21.66 -20.97 14.79
N ALA A 12 -20.41 -21.39 14.64
CA ALA A 12 -19.30 -20.46 14.42
C ALA A 12 -19.42 -19.89 13.00
N ILE A 13 -20.06 -18.73 12.91
CA ILE A 13 -20.23 -17.92 11.70
C ILE A 13 -18.85 -17.63 11.12
N GLY A 14 -18.67 -18.02 9.85
CA GLY A 14 -17.48 -17.75 9.07
C GLY A 14 -17.24 -16.25 8.99
N LEU A 15 -16.10 -15.82 9.53
CA LEU A 15 -15.52 -14.53 9.17
C LEU A 15 -14.89 -14.73 7.79
N GLY A 16 -15.60 -14.28 6.76
CA GLY A 16 -15.05 -14.03 5.44
C GLY A 16 -13.88 -13.07 5.58
N GLY A 17 -12.67 -13.62 5.64
CA GLY A 17 -11.45 -12.85 5.48
C GLY A 17 -11.50 -12.23 4.10
N CYS A 18 -11.69 -10.90 4.03
CA CYS A 18 -11.28 -10.14 2.87
C CYS A 18 -9.87 -10.62 2.53
N ALA A 19 -9.69 -11.17 1.33
CA ALA A 19 -8.38 -11.47 0.77
C ALA A 19 -7.63 -10.14 0.58
N THR A 20 -7.14 -9.59 1.68
CA THR A 20 -6.04 -8.64 1.68
C THR A 20 -4.88 -9.49 1.19
N ALA A 21 -4.36 -9.21 0.00
CA ALA A 21 -3.13 -9.84 -0.47
C ALA A 21 -2.09 -9.70 0.66
N ALA A 22 -1.88 -10.78 1.39
CA ALA A 22 -1.05 -10.76 2.59
C ALA A 22 0.37 -10.48 2.11
N THR A 23 0.88 -9.31 2.45
CA THR A 23 2.30 -9.05 2.26
C THR A 23 3.02 -9.94 3.27
N SER A 24 3.76 -10.95 2.79
CA SER A 24 4.45 -11.92 3.63
C SER A 24 5.68 -11.26 4.27
N GLY A 25 5.51 -10.65 5.44
CA GLY A 25 6.60 -10.07 6.22
C GLY A 25 6.15 -9.56 7.57
N THR A 26 7.09 -9.31 8.47
CA THR A 26 6.81 -8.66 9.76
C THR A 26 6.69 -7.15 9.54
N PRO A 27 5.60 -6.51 10.00
CA PRO A 27 5.48 -5.06 9.95
C PRO A 27 6.63 -4.39 10.70
N VAL A 28 7.27 -3.41 10.08
CA VAL A 28 8.31 -2.57 10.67
C VAL A 28 7.71 -1.20 10.98
N ALA A 29 7.89 -0.73 12.22
CA ALA A 29 7.45 0.61 12.60
C ALA A 29 8.24 1.66 11.79
N ILE A 30 7.53 2.58 11.13
CA ILE A 30 8.16 3.68 10.40
C ILE A 30 8.23 4.87 11.36
N THR A 31 9.43 5.17 11.86
CA THR A 31 9.68 6.25 12.82
C THR A 31 10.37 7.46 12.20
N ASP A 32 11.04 7.27 11.06
CA ASP A 32 11.69 8.33 10.28
C ASP A 32 11.51 8.00 8.78
N VAL A 33 11.19 9.02 7.97
CA VAL A 33 11.05 8.86 6.52
C VAL A 33 12.33 8.36 5.84
N LYS A 34 13.50 8.63 6.44
CA LYS A 34 14.80 8.13 5.97
C LYS A 34 14.86 6.60 5.92
N GLN A 35 14.07 5.90 6.73
CA GLN A 35 13.98 4.44 6.64
C GLN A 35 13.47 4.03 5.26
N LEU A 36 12.62 4.82 4.61
CA LEU A 36 12.03 4.50 3.31
C LEU A 36 12.90 4.91 2.13
N ALA A 37 14.00 5.63 2.36
CA ALA A 37 14.86 6.13 1.29
C ALA A 37 15.47 4.99 0.46
N GLY A 38 15.55 5.19 -0.85
CA GLY A 38 16.13 4.27 -1.82
C GLY A 38 15.22 3.96 -3.01
N HIS A 39 15.55 2.89 -3.72
CA HIS A 39 14.86 2.47 -4.94
C HIS A 39 13.93 1.29 -4.67
N TRP A 40 12.75 1.34 -5.27
CA TRP A 40 11.69 0.37 -5.06
C TRP A 40 11.09 -0.04 -6.40
N THR A 41 10.82 -1.33 -6.57
CA THR A 41 10.14 -1.86 -7.76
C THR A 41 8.96 -2.72 -7.37
N GLY A 42 7.84 -2.60 -8.08
CA GLY A 42 6.68 -3.42 -7.79
C GLY A 42 5.49 -3.10 -8.66
N TRP A 43 4.30 -3.17 -8.07
CA TRP A 43 3.04 -3.07 -8.78
C TRP A 43 2.09 -2.09 -8.13
N VAL A 44 1.39 -1.33 -8.97
CA VAL A 44 0.25 -0.49 -8.61
C VAL A 44 -1.02 -1.11 -9.18
N PHE A 45 -2.07 -1.16 -8.37
CA PHE A 45 -3.36 -1.74 -8.69
C PHE A 45 -4.46 -0.69 -8.54
N ARG A 46 -5.24 -0.50 -9.59
CA ARG A 46 -6.49 0.28 -9.62
C ARG A 46 -7.60 -0.59 -10.23
N PRO A 47 -8.89 -0.30 -9.99
CA PRO A 47 -10.00 -1.10 -10.50
C PRO A 47 -9.97 -1.37 -12.01
N GLN A 48 -9.48 -0.42 -12.81
CA GLN A 48 -9.48 -0.51 -14.28
C GLN A 48 -8.10 -0.81 -14.87
N VAL A 49 -7.03 -0.63 -14.10
CA VAL A 49 -5.67 -0.71 -14.62
C VAL A 49 -4.68 -1.11 -13.53
N SER A 50 -3.75 -1.98 -13.88
CA SER A 50 -2.61 -2.33 -13.04
C SER A 50 -1.34 -2.26 -13.87
N GLY A 51 -0.21 -1.94 -13.24
CA GLY A 51 1.06 -1.88 -13.93
C GLY A 51 2.23 -1.89 -12.97
N SER A 52 3.42 -2.13 -13.51
CA SER A 52 4.64 -2.05 -12.75
C SER A 52 4.96 -0.59 -12.41
N THR A 53 5.67 -0.41 -11.30
CA THR A 53 6.19 0.88 -10.88
C THR A 53 7.64 0.77 -10.49
N VAL A 54 8.41 1.81 -10.81
CA VAL A 54 9.74 2.08 -10.27
C VAL A 54 9.64 3.37 -9.48
N THR A 55 9.93 3.32 -8.18
CA THR A 55 9.81 4.45 -7.26
C THR A 55 11.16 4.74 -6.61
N THR A 56 11.53 6.01 -6.56
CA THR A 56 12.70 6.50 -5.81
C THR A 56 12.19 7.39 -4.69
N ILE A 57 12.52 7.05 -3.45
CA ILE A 57 12.21 7.84 -2.26
C ILE A 57 13.51 8.48 -1.77
N ARG A 58 13.51 9.81 -1.62
CA ARG A 58 14.66 10.56 -1.11
C ARG A 58 14.61 10.65 0.42
N PRO A 59 15.77 10.89 1.09
CA PRO A 59 15.82 11.00 2.56
C PRO A 59 14.98 12.15 3.15
N ASP A 60 14.60 13.13 2.36
CA ASP A 60 13.71 14.24 2.74
C ASP A 60 12.21 13.89 2.61
N GLY A 61 11.89 12.67 2.17
CA GLY A 61 10.53 12.19 1.97
C GLY A 61 9.92 12.53 0.61
N THR A 62 10.60 13.28 -0.25
CA THR A 62 10.13 13.45 -1.63
C THR A 62 10.30 12.15 -2.41
N PHE A 63 9.38 11.86 -3.33
CA PHE A 63 9.50 10.69 -4.20
C PHE A 63 9.10 10.98 -5.64
N THR A 64 9.61 10.13 -6.53
CA THR A 64 9.22 10.03 -7.94
C THR A 64 8.85 8.59 -8.23
N ALA A 65 7.76 8.36 -8.97
CA ALA A 65 7.38 7.04 -9.43
C ALA A 65 7.00 7.07 -10.90
N SER A 66 7.58 6.17 -11.69
CA SER A 66 7.19 5.95 -13.08
C SER A 66 6.39 4.67 -13.17
N THR A 67 5.32 4.68 -13.94
CA THR A 67 4.40 3.55 -14.11
C THR A 67 4.26 3.19 -15.58
N ASN A 68 4.13 1.90 -15.90
CA ASN A 68 4.09 1.44 -17.29
C ASN A 68 2.66 1.34 -17.90
N TYR A 69 1.63 1.84 -17.24
CA TYR A 69 0.26 1.83 -17.76
C TYR A 69 -0.14 3.17 -18.40
N SER A 70 -1.04 3.13 -19.38
CA SER A 70 -1.42 4.28 -20.20
C SER A 70 -2.04 5.43 -19.39
N GLY A 71 -1.72 6.67 -19.76
CA GLY A 71 -2.35 7.88 -19.22
C GLY A 71 -1.67 8.54 -18.02
N THR A 72 -0.55 8.00 -17.51
CA THR A 72 0.27 8.66 -16.46
C THR A 72 1.75 8.56 -16.81
N THR A 73 2.42 9.71 -16.94
CA THR A 73 3.83 9.78 -17.40
C THR A 73 4.79 9.68 -16.24
N ASP A 74 4.62 10.50 -15.20
CA ASP A 74 5.43 10.45 -13.97
C ASP A 74 4.59 10.94 -12.78
N VAL A 75 4.79 10.31 -11.62
CA VAL A 75 4.14 10.64 -10.36
C VAL A 75 5.17 11.27 -9.44
N TYR A 76 4.84 12.42 -8.86
CA TYR A 76 5.65 13.07 -7.84
C TYR A 76 4.90 13.06 -6.53
N GLY A 77 5.61 13.19 -5.41
CA GLY A 77 4.93 13.33 -4.12
C GLY A 77 5.86 13.48 -2.94
N THR A 78 5.25 13.48 -1.77
CA THR A 78 5.93 13.50 -0.48
C THR A 78 5.41 12.38 0.42
N ILE A 79 6.28 11.91 1.31
CA ILE A 79 5.96 10.99 2.39
C ILE A 79 6.27 11.70 3.70
N SER A 80 5.33 11.66 4.63
CA SER A 80 5.49 12.15 5.99
C SER A 80 5.22 11.04 6.99
N VAL A 81 5.89 11.09 8.14
CA VAL A 81 5.71 10.13 9.22
C VAL A 81 5.08 10.87 10.40
N LYS A 82 3.92 10.40 10.84
CA LYS A 82 3.21 10.94 12.01
C LYS A 82 2.57 9.79 12.79
N ASP A 83 2.72 9.80 14.10
CA ASP A 83 2.12 8.81 15.01
C ASP A 83 2.47 7.35 14.62
N GLY A 84 3.72 7.11 14.19
CA GLY A 84 4.22 5.81 13.75
C GLY A 84 3.64 5.31 12.42
N LYS A 85 2.94 6.18 11.67
CA LYS A 85 2.33 5.88 10.37
C LYS A 85 2.95 6.75 9.29
N ALA A 86 3.39 6.12 8.21
CA ALA A 86 3.79 6.87 7.01
C ALA A 86 2.57 7.17 6.15
N ARG A 87 2.48 8.41 5.68
CA ARG A 87 1.45 8.86 4.74
C ARG A 87 2.09 9.46 3.51
N TYR A 88 1.58 9.10 2.35
CA TYR A 88 2.02 9.69 1.09
C TYR A 88 0.98 10.70 0.59
N GLN A 89 1.46 11.69 -0.16
CA GLN A 89 0.65 12.59 -0.94
C GLN A 89 1.30 12.71 -2.32
N THR A 90 0.55 12.36 -3.36
CA THR A 90 0.99 12.44 -4.76
C THR A 90 0.55 13.76 -5.38
N THR A 91 1.27 14.21 -6.40
CA THR A 91 0.84 15.21 -7.37
C THR A 91 0.88 14.52 -8.73
N LEU A 92 -0.31 14.27 -9.29
CA LEU A 92 -0.49 13.65 -10.59
C LEU A 92 -0.98 14.70 -11.58
N GLN A 93 -0.32 14.83 -12.71
CA GLN A 93 -0.84 15.58 -13.85
C GLN A 93 -1.48 14.59 -14.83
N GLN A 94 -2.80 14.65 -14.95
CA GLN A 94 -3.54 13.79 -15.89
C GLN A 94 -3.58 14.43 -17.28
N GLN A 95 -3.71 13.60 -18.32
CA GLN A 95 -4.01 14.09 -19.66
C GLN A 95 -5.30 14.92 -19.63
N GLY A 96 -5.24 16.18 -20.09
CA GLY A 96 -6.33 17.15 -19.97
C GLY A 96 -6.13 18.22 -18.88
N GLY A 97 -4.98 18.23 -18.19
CA GLY A 97 -4.60 19.32 -17.27
C GLY A 97 -5.21 19.23 -15.87
N VAL A 98 -5.93 18.16 -15.56
CA VAL A 98 -6.47 17.93 -14.22
C VAL A 98 -5.34 17.46 -13.30
N SER A 99 -5.04 18.26 -12.28
CA SER A 99 -4.18 17.84 -11.17
C SER A 99 -5.02 17.13 -10.12
N VAL A 100 -4.69 15.86 -9.86
CA VAL A 100 -5.25 15.12 -8.73
C VAL A 100 -4.16 14.87 -7.69
N THR A 101 -4.55 14.91 -6.42
CA THR A 101 -3.63 14.79 -5.30
C THR A 101 -3.99 13.60 -4.39
N PRO A 102 -3.98 12.34 -4.90
CA PRO A 102 -4.23 11.18 -4.05
C PRO A 102 -3.28 11.17 -2.85
N SER A 103 -3.83 10.82 -1.70
CA SER A 103 -3.06 10.55 -0.49
C SER A 103 -3.47 9.22 0.11
N GLY A 104 -2.63 8.68 0.98
CA GLY A 104 -2.84 7.35 1.54
C GLY A 104 -1.77 6.98 2.55
N THR A 105 -1.79 5.71 2.96
CA THR A 105 -0.86 5.16 3.95
C THR A 105 0.19 4.26 3.31
N VAL A 106 1.36 4.21 3.93
CA VAL A 106 2.45 3.30 3.59
C VAL A 106 2.82 2.49 4.84
N GLN A 107 3.02 1.19 4.67
CA GLN A 107 3.55 0.28 5.67
C GLN A 107 4.80 -0.40 5.12
N LEU A 108 5.84 -0.45 5.95
CA LEU A 108 7.07 -1.17 5.68
C LEU A 108 6.98 -2.58 6.28
N TYR A 109 7.44 -3.56 5.52
CA TYR A 109 7.54 -4.95 5.91
C TYR A 109 8.97 -5.44 5.69
N GLU A 110 9.39 -6.40 6.51
CA GLU A 110 10.65 -7.11 6.35
C GLU A 110 10.42 -8.63 6.36
N SER A 111 11.12 -9.34 5.49
CA SER A 111 11.01 -10.80 5.36
C SER A 111 12.29 -11.36 4.75
N GLY A 112 13.01 -12.20 5.51
CA GLY A 112 14.25 -12.83 5.03
C GLY A 112 15.30 -11.83 4.55
N GLY A 113 15.46 -10.70 5.25
CA GLY A 113 16.38 -9.61 4.89
C GLY A 113 15.92 -8.75 3.70
N LYS A 114 14.77 -9.04 3.11
CA LYS A 114 14.16 -8.22 2.06
C LYS A 114 13.17 -7.25 2.66
N ARG A 115 13.14 -6.03 2.11
CA ARG A 115 12.22 -4.97 2.52
C ARG A 115 11.15 -4.77 1.46
N MET A 116 9.91 -4.60 1.90
CA MET A 116 8.75 -4.34 1.05
C MET A 116 7.92 -3.18 1.59
N LEU A 117 7.47 -2.30 0.70
CA LEU A 117 6.40 -1.36 0.97
C LEU A 117 5.07 -1.94 0.52
N SER A 118 4.04 -1.64 1.28
CA SER A 118 2.64 -1.81 0.89
C SER A 118 1.91 -0.51 1.19
N GLY A 119 0.99 -0.11 0.33
CA GLY A 119 0.20 1.09 0.58
C GLY A 119 -1.14 1.09 -0.12
N GLN A 120 -1.98 2.01 0.34
CA GLN A 120 -3.36 2.16 -0.11
C GLN A 120 -3.75 3.64 -0.05
N SER A 121 -4.48 4.12 -1.05
CA SER A 121 -5.07 5.47 -1.03
C SER A 121 -6.24 5.55 -0.05
N ASP A 122 -6.51 6.76 0.46
CA ASP A 122 -7.60 6.99 1.41
C ASP A 122 -8.99 6.66 0.82
N ASP A 123 -9.16 6.81 -0.49
CA ASP A 123 -10.39 6.40 -1.21
C ASP A 123 -10.47 4.88 -1.46
N GLY A 124 -9.42 4.13 -1.14
CA GLY A 124 -9.32 2.69 -1.33
C GLY A 124 -9.17 2.22 -2.77
N LEU A 125 -9.10 3.12 -3.76
CA LEU A 125 -9.07 2.81 -5.19
C LEU A 125 -7.68 2.50 -5.73
N LEU A 126 -6.62 2.88 -5.03
CA LEU A 126 -5.25 2.53 -5.36
C LEU A 126 -4.66 1.66 -4.25
N LYS A 127 -4.02 0.56 -4.65
CA LYS A 127 -3.13 -0.22 -3.80
C LYS A 127 -1.79 -0.37 -4.48
N PHE A 128 -0.72 -0.52 -3.72
CA PHE A 128 0.58 -0.85 -4.28
C PHE A 128 1.36 -1.78 -3.37
N ASN A 129 2.28 -2.53 -3.97
CA ASN A 129 3.37 -3.18 -3.27
C ASN A 129 4.68 -2.91 -4.03
N ALA A 130 5.79 -2.77 -3.31
CA ALA A 130 7.09 -2.58 -3.93
C ALA A 130 8.20 -3.16 -3.06
N SER A 131 9.13 -3.88 -3.69
CA SER A 131 10.32 -4.44 -3.05
C SER A 131 11.48 -3.46 -3.20
N PHE A 132 12.30 -3.37 -2.16
CA PHE A 132 13.53 -2.59 -2.20
C PHE A 132 14.50 -3.19 -3.22
N VAL A 133 15.20 -2.32 -3.94
CA VAL A 133 16.26 -2.67 -4.89
C VAL A 133 17.52 -1.92 -4.48
N GLU A 134 18.59 -2.67 -4.21
CA GLU A 134 19.93 -2.13 -3.91
C GLU A 134 20.62 -1.56 -5.15
#